data_AF-A0A180FWB9-F1
#
_entry.id   AF-A0A180FWB9-F1
#
_cell.length_a   1.000
_cell.length_b   1.000
_cell.length_c   1.000
_cell.angle_alpha   90.00
_cell.angle_beta   90.00
_cell.angle_gamma   90.00
#
_symmetry.space_group_name_H-M   'P 1'
#
loop_
_entity.id
_entity.type
_entity.pdbx_description
1 polymer ?
#
loop_
_entity_poly.entity_id
_entity_poly.type
_entity_poly.pdbx_seq_one_letter_code
_entity_poly.pdbx_strand_id
1 'polypeptide(L)'
;MNSTLSSCDDLLRIFAPHTSTSHAESVPMIIYSGTRNCTFQVMKVVNEARNTKKHEYDPEDPFIRRYHSVTSDDDKLRAMEDFGDAKVPVISATMALGLGQNLKRVRCVVHMGRGDPSAIVQMVGRCGRDGRRGLGLLFMEPSRKNGKNDVGDFEDGLVQNDDDRMDALA
;
A
#
# COMPACT_ATOMS: atom_id res chain seq x y z
N MET A 1 -9.48 -8.04 -8.74
CA MET A 1 -9.56 -8.04 -7.27
C MET A 1 -10.58 -9.10 -6.85
N ASN A 2 -10.36 -9.86 -5.77
CA ASN A 2 -11.25 -10.97 -5.39
C ASN A 2 -12.11 -10.65 -4.15
N SER A 3 -11.74 -9.59 -3.40
CA SER A 3 -12.45 -9.14 -2.21
C SER A 3 -12.79 -7.64 -2.30
N THR A 4 -13.52 -7.11 -1.33
CA THR A 4 -13.84 -5.67 -1.30
C THR A 4 -12.62 -4.85 -0.85
N LEU A 5 -12.50 -3.60 -1.33
CA LEU A 5 -11.47 -2.66 -0.85
C LEU A 5 -11.51 -2.44 0.66
N SER A 6 -12.71 -2.42 1.25
CA SER A 6 -12.87 -2.24 2.69
C SER A 6 -12.36 -3.42 3.50
N SER A 7 -12.39 -4.64 2.96
CA SER A 7 -11.85 -5.83 3.65
C SER A 7 -10.33 -5.88 3.64
N CYS A 8 -9.69 -5.42 2.55
CA CYS A 8 -8.27 -5.60 2.26
C CYS A 8 -7.81 -7.07 2.12
N ASP A 9 -8.73 -8.05 2.05
CA ASP A 9 -8.43 -9.49 2.09
C ASP A 9 -7.57 -9.98 0.92
N ASP A 10 -7.52 -9.24 -0.19
CA ASP A 10 -6.61 -9.54 -1.29
C ASP A 10 -5.12 -9.46 -0.89
N LEU A 11 -4.80 -8.85 0.25
CA LEU A 11 -3.45 -8.89 0.83
C LEU A 11 -3.10 -10.26 1.44
N LEU A 12 -4.08 -11.11 1.79
CA LEU A 12 -3.83 -12.43 2.37
C LEU A 12 -2.93 -13.32 1.49
N ARG A 13 -3.04 -13.15 0.17
CA ARG A 13 -2.24 -13.89 -0.82
C ARG A 13 -0.86 -13.29 -1.10
N ILE A 14 -0.54 -12.12 -0.55
CA ILE A 14 0.75 -11.44 -0.77
C ILE A 14 1.73 -11.76 0.36
N PHE A 15 1.24 -12.07 1.55
CA PHE A 15 2.06 -12.33 2.72
C PHE A 15 2.05 -13.82 3.09
N ALA A 16 3.24 -14.35 3.37
CA ALA A 16 3.40 -15.69 3.92
C ALA A 16 3.35 -15.67 5.46
N PRO A 17 3.02 -16.81 6.11
CA PRO A 17 3.16 -16.97 7.55
C PRO A 17 4.57 -16.60 8.05
N HIS A 18 4.69 -16.08 9.27
CA HIS A 18 5.98 -15.70 9.84
C HIS A 18 6.98 -16.87 9.96
N THR A 19 6.47 -18.11 10.04
CA THR A 19 7.25 -19.35 10.06
C THR A 19 7.88 -19.69 8.71
N SER A 20 7.33 -19.16 7.61
CA SER A 20 7.82 -19.38 6.24
C SER A 20 8.69 -18.22 5.75
N THR A 21 8.42 -16.99 6.21
CA THR A 21 9.23 -15.82 5.87
C THR A 21 9.39 -14.90 7.07
N SER A 22 10.62 -14.78 7.54
CA SER A 22 10.96 -13.88 8.64
C SER A 22 10.71 -12.41 8.26
N HIS A 23 10.58 -11.53 9.24
CA HIS A 23 10.44 -10.09 8.97
C HIS A 23 11.70 -9.52 8.28
N ALA A 24 12.89 -10.06 8.55
CA ALA A 24 14.15 -9.64 7.95
C ALA A 24 14.27 -9.98 6.45
N GLU A 25 13.68 -11.11 6.04
CA GLU A 25 13.67 -11.58 4.64
C GLU A 25 12.50 -11.02 3.82
N SER A 26 11.55 -10.36 4.49
CA SER A 26 10.35 -9.83 3.84
C SER A 26 10.68 -8.62 2.97
N VAL A 27 10.00 -8.51 1.83
CA VAL A 27 10.19 -7.43 0.87
C VAL A 27 9.82 -6.08 1.52
N PRO A 28 10.73 -5.09 1.55
CA PRO A 28 10.42 -3.77 2.09
C PRO A 28 9.29 -3.10 1.31
N MET A 29 8.17 -2.84 1.97
CA MET A 29 6.92 -2.48 1.33
C MET A 29 6.23 -1.28 1.99
N ILE A 30 5.58 -0.45 1.17
CA ILE A 30 4.60 0.53 1.63
C ILE A 30 3.24 0.15 1.05
N ILE A 31 2.21 0.09 1.89
CA ILE A 31 0.83 -0.15 1.51
C ILE A 31 0.05 1.13 1.73
N TYR A 32 -0.36 1.78 0.64
CA TYR A 32 -1.16 3.00 0.68
C TYR A 32 -2.66 2.68 0.71
N SER A 33 -3.40 3.40 1.54
CA SER A 33 -4.86 3.33 1.62
C SER A 33 -5.49 4.72 1.72
N GLY A 34 -6.69 4.88 1.17
CA GLY A 34 -7.39 6.18 1.14
C GLY A 34 -7.85 6.72 2.50
N THR A 35 -8.00 5.86 3.51
CA THR A 35 -8.49 6.28 4.84
C THR A 35 -7.65 5.73 5.99
N ARG A 36 -7.69 6.42 7.13
CA ARG A 36 -7.08 5.95 8.38
C ARG A 36 -7.65 4.59 8.81
N ASN A 37 -8.93 4.34 8.64
CA ASN A 37 -9.54 3.07 9.04
C ASN A 37 -9.00 1.91 8.18
N CYS A 38 -8.84 2.14 6.88
CA CYS A 38 -8.25 1.17 5.97
C CYS A 38 -6.79 0.86 6.33
N THR A 39 -5.98 1.84 6.78
CA THR A 39 -4.60 1.52 7.20
C THR A 39 -4.56 0.57 8.40
N PHE A 40 -5.54 0.66 9.30
CA PHE A 40 -5.67 -0.29 10.41
C PHE A 40 -6.18 -1.66 9.94
N GLN A 41 -7.16 -1.68 9.02
CA GLN A 41 -7.65 -2.94 8.44
C GLN A 41 -6.54 -3.69 7.69
N VAL A 42 -5.68 -2.98 6.95
CA VAL A 42 -4.48 -3.55 6.33
C VAL A 42 -3.60 -4.25 7.38
N MET A 43 -3.36 -3.63 8.54
CA MET A 43 -2.57 -4.28 9.60
C MET A 43 -3.20 -5.57 10.10
N LYS A 44 -4.53 -5.60 10.28
CA LYS A 44 -5.26 -6.82 10.67
C LYS A 44 -5.05 -7.94 9.66
N VAL A 45 -5.27 -7.64 8.38
CA VAL A 45 -5.15 -8.64 7.30
C VAL A 45 -3.71 -9.14 7.15
N VAL A 46 -2.73 -8.23 7.23
CA VAL A 46 -1.31 -8.60 7.16
C VAL A 46 -0.93 -9.50 8.33
N ASN A 47 -1.34 -9.17 9.55
CA ASN A 47 -1.07 -10.00 10.74
C ASN A 47 -1.84 -11.32 10.72
N GLU A 48 -3.04 -11.36 10.15
CA GLU A 48 -3.74 -12.61 9.87
C GLU A 48 -2.96 -13.50 8.91
N ALA A 49 -2.53 -12.97 7.76
CA ALA A 49 -1.72 -13.71 6.79
C ALA A 49 -0.40 -14.25 7.39
N ARG A 50 0.17 -13.50 8.32
CA ARG A 50 1.40 -13.90 9.03
C ARG A 50 1.20 -14.89 10.18
N ASN A 51 -0.04 -15.29 10.50
CA ASN A 51 -0.39 -16.06 11.69
C ASN A 51 0.02 -15.37 13.01
N THR A 52 -0.08 -14.04 13.06
CA THR A 52 0.23 -13.19 14.21
C THR A 52 -0.97 -12.33 14.60
N LYS A 53 -2.18 -12.91 14.63
CA LYS A 53 -3.42 -12.19 14.95
C LYS A 53 -3.28 -11.38 16.25
N LYS A 54 -3.85 -10.17 16.26
CA LYS A 54 -3.81 -9.17 17.36
C LYS A 54 -2.50 -8.37 17.46
N HIS A 55 -1.47 -8.68 16.68
CA HIS A 55 -0.26 -7.86 16.63
C HIS A 55 -0.50 -6.46 16.09
N GLU A 56 -1.63 -6.19 15.42
CA GLU A 56 -2.01 -4.84 15.02
C GLU A 56 -2.21 -3.87 16.20
N TYR A 57 -2.32 -4.41 17.42
CA TYR A 57 -2.38 -3.68 18.69
C TYR A 57 -1.05 -3.66 19.45
N ASP A 58 -0.03 -4.37 18.99
CA ASP A 58 1.29 -4.41 19.60
C ASP A 58 2.16 -3.24 19.08
N PRO A 59 2.55 -2.27 19.94
CA PRO A 59 3.43 -1.18 19.51
C PRO A 59 4.81 -1.65 19.07
N GLU A 60 5.24 -2.84 19.50
CA GLU A 60 6.55 -3.42 19.20
C GLU A 60 6.50 -4.49 18.11
N ASP A 61 5.39 -4.61 17.37
CA ASP A 61 5.26 -5.60 16.29
C ASP A 61 6.44 -5.50 15.30
N PRO A 62 7.20 -6.58 15.04
CA PRO A 62 8.41 -6.48 14.21
C PRO A 62 8.10 -6.38 12.72
N PHE A 63 6.83 -6.40 12.30
CA PHE A 63 6.47 -6.55 10.90
C PHE A 63 5.93 -5.28 10.25
N ILE A 64 4.96 -4.62 10.88
CA ILE A 64 4.20 -3.54 10.26
C ILE A 64 3.98 -2.34 11.18
N ARG A 65 4.27 -1.14 10.66
CA ARG A 65 3.97 0.13 11.31
C ARG A 65 2.83 0.86 10.61
N ARG A 66 2.08 1.68 11.36
CA ARG A 66 1.00 2.52 10.83
C ARG A 66 1.44 3.97 10.69
N TYR A 67 1.15 4.58 9.54
CA TYR A 67 1.48 5.97 9.30
C TYR A 67 0.31 6.75 8.70
N HIS A 68 -0.19 7.76 9.40
CA HIS A 68 -1.19 8.70 8.84
C HIS A 68 -1.05 10.09 9.46
N SER A 69 -1.83 11.05 8.97
CA SER A 69 -1.77 12.46 9.41
C SER A 69 -1.90 12.64 10.92
N VAL A 70 -2.75 11.83 11.57
CA VAL A 70 -3.05 11.90 13.01
C VAL A 70 -2.22 10.91 13.84
N THR A 71 -1.20 10.29 13.26
CA THR A 71 -0.20 9.53 14.03
C THR A 71 0.63 10.54 14.81
N SER A 72 1.00 10.24 16.05
CA SER A 72 1.86 11.12 16.84
C SER A 72 3.18 11.35 16.12
N ASP A 73 3.84 12.48 16.34
CA ASP A 73 5.10 12.77 15.63
C ASP A 73 6.21 11.79 16.07
N ASP A 74 6.21 11.37 17.34
CA ASP A 74 7.12 10.33 17.84
C ASP A 74 6.89 8.98 17.15
N ASP A 75 5.64 8.57 16.93
CA ASP A 75 5.34 7.32 16.24
C ASP A 75 5.61 7.41 14.73
N LYS A 76 5.43 8.59 14.12
CA LYS A 76 5.84 8.83 12.72
C LYS A 76 7.36 8.71 12.58
N LEU A 77 8.13 9.32 13.49
CA LEU A 77 9.58 9.22 13.52
C LEU A 77 10.02 7.77 13.70
N ARG A 78 9.46 7.06 14.70
CA ARG A 78 9.77 5.66 14.96
C ARG A 78 9.46 4.77 13.76
N ALA A 79 8.31 4.95 13.11
CA ALA A 79 7.96 4.17 11.92
C ALA A 79 8.95 4.37 10.77
N MET A 80 9.47 5.60 10.61
CA MET A 80 10.45 5.93 9.58
C MET A 80 11.84 5.38 9.91
N GLU A 81 12.28 5.50 11.15
CA GLU A 81 13.55 4.93 11.63
C GLU A 81 13.53 3.40 11.58
N ASP A 82 12.50 2.75 12.12
CA ASP A 82 12.35 1.29 12.10
C ASP A 82 12.35 0.74 10.68
N PHE A 83 11.70 1.43 9.74
CA PHE A 83 11.68 1.01 8.35
C PHE A 83 13.02 1.26 7.65
N GLY A 84 13.66 2.39 7.92
CA GLY A 84 14.97 2.77 7.38
C GLY A 84 16.08 1.82 7.83
N ASP A 85 16.09 1.48 9.12
CA ASP A 85 17.04 0.59 9.79
C ASP A 85 16.74 -0.91 9.56
N ALA A 86 15.74 -1.21 8.73
CA ALA A 86 15.29 -2.57 8.43
C ALA A 86 14.80 -3.39 9.64
N LYS A 87 14.37 -2.72 10.72
CA LYS A 87 13.70 -3.36 11.87
C LYS A 87 12.30 -3.84 11.50
N VAL A 88 11.57 -3.04 10.72
CA VAL A 88 10.26 -3.42 10.16
C VAL A 88 10.29 -3.42 8.62
N PRO A 89 9.72 -4.43 7.96
CA PRO A 89 9.63 -4.49 6.51
C PRO A 89 8.44 -3.73 5.91
N VAL A 90 7.36 -3.45 6.65
CA VAL A 90 6.13 -2.89 6.06
C VAL A 90 5.66 -1.62 6.77
N ILE A 91 5.21 -0.63 5.98
CA ILE A 91 4.44 0.51 6.47
C ILE A 91 3.04 0.48 5.83
N SER A 92 2.00 0.48 6.66
CA SER A 92 0.62 0.76 6.24
C SER A 92 0.34 2.26 6.38
N ALA A 93 0.12 2.95 5.27
CA ALA A 93 0.09 4.40 5.23
C ALA A 93 -1.11 5.00 4.50
N THR A 94 -1.48 6.22 4.86
CA THR A 94 -2.22 7.10 3.94
C THR A 94 -1.25 7.95 3.12
N MET A 95 -1.76 8.76 2.19
CA MET A 95 -0.97 9.73 1.44
C MET A 95 -0.20 10.74 2.32
N ALA A 96 -0.52 10.83 3.62
CA ALA A 96 0.22 11.63 4.58
C ALA A 96 1.70 11.20 4.70
N LEU A 97 2.03 9.94 4.34
CA LEU A 97 3.42 9.53 4.12
C LEU A 97 3.91 10.14 2.79
N GLY A 98 4.09 11.45 2.84
CA GLY A 98 4.10 12.37 1.71
C GLY A 98 5.34 12.31 0.84
N LEU A 99 5.30 13.11 -0.23
CA LEU A 99 6.32 13.32 -1.24
C LEU A 99 7.49 14.08 -0.61
N GLY A 100 8.62 13.42 -0.36
CA GLY A 100 9.79 14.06 0.25
C GLY A 100 10.65 13.12 1.07
N GLN A 101 10.05 12.07 1.64
CA GLN A 101 10.82 11.03 2.33
C GLN A 101 11.60 10.18 1.31
N ASN A 102 12.92 10.16 1.44
CA ASN A 102 13.79 9.38 0.57
C ASN A 102 13.92 7.94 1.05
N LEU A 103 12.87 7.15 0.82
CA LEU A 103 12.80 5.76 1.23
C LEU A 103 13.47 4.83 0.19
N LYS A 104 14.80 4.94 0.02
CA LYS A 104 15.56 4.15 -0.96
C LYS A 104 15.37 2.64 -0.82
N ARG A 105 15.11 2.16 0.41
CA ARG A 105 14.90 0.75 0.74
C ARG A 105 13.64 0.15 0.10
N VAL A 106 12.62 0.95 -0.23
CA VAL A 106 11.33 0.45 -0.71
C VAL A 106 11.51 -0.37 -1.97
N ARG A 107 11.03 -1.62 -1.93
CA ARG A 107 11.05 -2.59 -3.04
C ARG A 107 9.67 -2.82 -3.63
N CYS A 108 8.63 -2.70 -2.82
CA CYS A 108 7.27 -2.81 -3.28
C CYS A 108 6.40 -1.65 -2.79
N VAL A 109 5.51 -1.19 -3.63
CA VAL A 109 4.43 -0.28 -3.27
C VAL A 109 3.11 -0.94 -3.64
N VAL A 110 2.22 -1.06 -2.66
CA VAL A 110 0.84 -1.50 -2.86
C VAL A 110 -0.06 -0.29 -2.72
N HIS A 111 -0.99 -0.07 -3.64
CA HIS A 111 -2.02 0.95 -3.51
C HIS A 111 -3.40 0.30 -3.46
N MET A 112 -4.14 0.58 -2.38
CA MET A 112 -5.48 0.07 -2.16
C MET A 112 -6.52 1.09 -2.66
N GLY A 113 -7.18 0.75 -3.76
CA GLY A 113 -8.30 1.47 -4.31
C GLY A 113 -7.92 2.66 -5.18
N ARG A 114 -8.95 3.43 -5.54
CA ARG A 114 -8.84 4.61 -6.37
C ARG A 114 -8.18 5.77 -5.61
N GLY A 115 -7.64 6.71 -6.36
CA GLY A 115 -7.03 7.93 -5.86
C GLY A 115 -6.74 8.88 -7.01
N ASP A 116 -5.99 9.94 -6.75
CA ASP A 116 -5.47 10.79 -7.82
C ASP A 116 -4.43 10.01 -8.65
N PRO A 117 -4.58 9.91 -10.00
CA PRO A 117 -3.66 9.12 -10.84
C PRO A 117 -2.21 9.58 -10.70
N SER A 118 -1.97 10.90 -10.66
CA SER A 118 -0.62 11.46 -10.54
C SER A 118 0.01 11.07 -9.22
N ALA A 119 -0.73 11.17 -8.13
CA ALA A 119 -0.30 10.75 -6.80
C ALA A 119 0.00 9.25 -6.75
N ILE A 120 -0.84 8.39 -7.34
CA ILE A 120 -0.59 6.94 -7.41
C ILE A 120 0.71 6.65 -8.14
N VAL A 121 0.92 7.25 -9.31
CA VAL A 121 2.14 7.09 -10.09
C VAL A 121 3.37 7.56 -9.28
N GLN A 122 3.26 8.68 -8.59
CA GLN A 122 4.35 9.18 -7.72
C GLN A 122 4.62 8.25 -6.53
N MET A 123 3.58 7.66 -5.94
CA MET A 123 3.71 6.68 -4.86
C MET A 123 4.39 5.41 -5.35
N VAL A 124 3.95 4.86 -6.48
CA VAL A 124 4.59 3.67 -7.10
C VAL A 124 6.04 3.97 -7.47
N GLY A 125 6.35 5.18 -7.97
CA GLY A 125 7.70 5.65 -8.27
C GLY A 125 8.65 5.75 -7.07
N ARG A 126 8.23 5.38 -5.85
CA ARG A 126 9.10 5.27 -4.67
C ARG A 126 9.92 3.99 -4.64
N CYS A 127 9.40 2.91 -5.22
CA CYS A 127 10.14 1.66 -5.28
C CYS A 127 11.32 1.76 -6.26
N GLY A 128 12.41 1.04 -6.00
CA GLY A 128 13.53 0.93 -6.94
C GLY A 128 14.43 2.18 -7.09
N ARG A 129 14.36 3.14 -6.15
CA ARG A 129 15.16 4.40 -6.20
C ARG A 129 16.67 4.23 -6.12
N ASP A 130 17.14 3.05 -5.74
CA ASP A 130 18.56 2.68 -5.73
C ASP A 130 19.01 2.00 -7.04
N GLY A 131 18.18 2.05 -8.08
CA GLY A 131 18.47 1.48 -9.40
C GLY A 131 18.16 -0.02 -9.53
N ARG A 132 17.78 -0.71 -8.45
CA ARG A 132 17.30 -2.09 -8.51
C ARG A 132 15.80 -2.13 -8.82
N ARG A 133 15.31 -3.28 -9.29
CA ARG A 133 13.90 -3.46 -9.64
C ARG A 133 12.98 -3.17 -8.44
N GLY A 134 11.92 -2.42 -8.71
CA GLY A 134 10.80 -2.20 -7.79
C GLY A 134 9.52 -2.77 -8.38
N LEU A 135 8.53 -3.03 -7.52
CA LEU A 135 7.23 -3.57 -7.90
C LEU A 135 6.10 -2.66 -7.40
N GLY A 136 5.25 -2.19 -8.31
CA GLY A 136 3.97 -1.55 -7.99
C GLY A 136 2.83 -2.54 -8.12
N LEU A 137 1.97 -2.63 -7.11
CA LEU A 137 0.73 -3.40 -7.15
C LEU A 137 -0.45 -2.46 -6.88
N LEU A 138 -1.44 -2.46 -7.77
CA LEU A 138 -2.65 -1.66 -7.63
C LEU A 138 -3.83 -2.63 -7.40
N PHE A 139 -4.54 -2.45 -6.30
CA PHE A 139 -5.80 -3.16 -6.05
C PHE A 139 -6.96 -2.23 -6.41
N MET A 140 -7.59 -2.51 -7.54
CA MET A 140 -8.68 -1.73 -8.10
C MET A 140 -9.96 -2.53 -8.13
N GLU A 141 -11.09 -1.87 -7.90
CA GLU A 141 -12.39 -2.48 -8.15
C GLU A 141 -12.53 -2.69 -9.66
N PRO A 142 -12.91 -3.90 -10.11
CA PRO A 142 -12.94 -4.23 -11.53
C PRO A 142 -14.04 -3.48 -12.28
N SER A 143 -15.01 -2.91 -11.57
CA SER A 143 -16.08 -2.12 -12.17
C SER A 143 -16.52 -0.99 -11.25
N ARG A 144 -16.83 0.17 -11.84
CA ARG A 144 -17.40 1.33 -11.17
C ARG A 144 -18.76 1.68 -11.77
N LYS A 145 -19.70 2.05 -10.90
CA LYS A 145 -20.97 2.65 -11.33
C LYS A 145 -20.72 3.95 -12.08
N ASN A 146 -21.19 4.03 -13.33
CA ASN A 146 -20.98 5.15 -14.25
C ASN A 146 -19.51 5.38 -14.64
N GLY A 147 -18.64 4.40 -14.46
CA GLY A 147 -17.27 4.43 -14.99
C GLY A 147 -17.15 3.69 -16.32
N LYS A 148 -15.98 3.79 -16.94
CA LYS A 148 -15.56 2.98 -18.08
C LYS A 148 -15.10 1.62 -17.56
N ASN A 149 -15.80 0.56 -17.92
CA ASN A 149 -15.56 -0.78 -17.40
C ASN A 149 -15.05 -1.76 -18.46
N ASP A 150 -15.13 -1.36 -19.73
CA ASP A 150 -14.68 -2.14 -20.87
C ASP A 150 -13.71 -1.33 -21.72
N VAL A 151 -12.77 -2.01 -22.40
CA VAL A 151 -11.79 -1.35 -23.28
C VAL A 151 -12.49 -0.54 -24.40
N GLY A 152 -13.66 -1.00 -24.85
CA GLY A 152 -14.48 -0.29 -25.84
C GLY A 152 -15.04 1.05 -25.38
N ASP A 153 -15.06 1.33 -24.08
CA ASP A 153 -15.52 2.62 -23.53
C ASP A 153 -14.47 3.73 -23.71
N PHE A 154 -13.25 3.38 -24.12
CA PHE A 154 -12.14 4.31 -24.34
C PHE A 154 -11.99 4.61 -25.84
N GLU A 155 -12.59 5.70 -26.31
CA GLU A 155 -12.46 6.15 -27.69
C GLU A 155 -11.18 6.98 -27.91
N ASP A 156 -10.51 6.75 -29.04
CA ASP A 156 -9.32 7.49 -29.45
C ASP A 156 -9.65 8.97 -29.72
N GLY A 157 -8.77 9.87 -29.28
CA GLY A 157 -8.89 11.31 -29.52
C GLY A 157 -9.80 12.06 -28.54
N LEU A 158 -10.46 11.38 -27.61
CA LEU A 158 -11.18 12.03 -26.52
C LEU A 158 -10.23 12.45 -25.39
N VAL A 159 -10.52 13.61 -24.78
CA VAL A 159 -9.83 14.05 -23.57
C VAL A 159 -10.25 13.13 -22.42
N GLN A 160 -9.27 12.46 -21.80
CA GLN A 160 -9.48 11.62 -20.63
C GLN A 160 -9.25 12.45 -19.36
N ASN A 161 -10.25 12.53 -18.49
CA ASN A 161 -10.11 13.15 -17.18
C ASN A 161 -9.44 12.16 -16.18
N ASP A 162 -9.18 12.61 -14.96
CA ASP A 162 -8.52 11.74 -13.96
C ASP A 162 -9.36 10.52 -13.56
N ASP A 163 -10.69 10.61 -13.64
CA ASP A 163 -11.58 9.49 -13.40
C ASP A 163 -11.47 8.42 -14.50
N ASP A 164 -11.43 8.84 -15.77
CA ASP A 164 -11.18 7.97 -16.93
C ASP A 164 -9.81 7.28 -16.81
N ARG A 165 -8.79 8.03 -16.40
CA ARG A 165 -7.43 7.50 -16.21
C ARG A 165 -7.37 6.47 -15.09
N MET A 166 -8.16 6.64 -14.04
CA MET A 166 -8.28 5.65 -12.98
C MET A 166 -9.09 4.42 -13.40
N ASP A 167 -10.09 4.58 -14.26
CA ASP A 167 -10.83 3.47 -14.85
C ASP A 167 -9.91 2.61 -15.74
N ALA A 168 -8.99 3.23 -16.50
CA ALA A 168 -7.99 2.53 -17.29
C ALA A 168 -6.93 1.74 -16.47
N LEU A 169 -6.84 1.97 -15.16
CA LEU A 169 -5.93 1.25 -14.26
C LEU A 169 -6.59 0.05 -13.57
N ALA A 170 -7.90 -0.16 -13.74
CA ALA A 170 -8.66 -1.23 -13.12
C ALA A 170 -8.63 -2.53 -13.95
#